data_AF-A0A2N5P0I3-F1
#
_entry.id   AF-A0A2N5P0I3-F1
#
_cell.length_a   1.000
_cell.length_b   1.000
_cell.length_c   1.000
_cell.angle_alpha   90.00
_cell.angle_beta   90.00
_cell.angle_gamma   90.00
#
_symmetry.space_group_name_H-M   'P 1'
#
loop_
_entity.id
_entity.type
_entity.pdbx_description
1 polymer ?
#
loop_
_entity_poly.entity_id
_entity_poly.type
_entity_poly.pdbx_seq_one_letter_code
_entity_poly.pdbx_strand_id
1 'polypeptide(L)'
;DNVDEEEILSPRDWSGKTLKQFMLSFGPISSLFDIVTFLFLYYFLCPALCGGATYLQLTDPSLKLQYAALFQTGWFLESMWTQVLILHFLRTAKIPFLQSRASAPVISITLVGILAFTALTFTSGASLFGLTKLPLWYFAFLLLVAFFYMLLSSVTKYFYKNKYQELI
;
A
#
# COMPACT_ATOMS: atom_id res chain seq x y z
N ASP A 1 1.54 23.18 2.25
CA ASP A 1 0.38 22.30 2.45
C ASP A 1 -0.84 23.21 2.46
N ASN A 2 -1.82 23.01 1.57
CA ASN A 2 -3.07 23.78 1.61
C ASN A 2 -4.11 22.89 2.28
N VAL A 3 -4.47 23.26 3.52
CA VAL A 3 -5.51 22.59 4.30
C VAL A 3 -6.86 23.04 3.76
N ASP A 4 -7.82 22.11 3.65
CA ASP A 4 -9.17 22.44 3.18
C ASP A 4 -9.81 23.44 4.16
N GLU A 5 -10.44 24.52 3.66
CA GLU A 5 -11.02 25.60 4.51
C GLU A 5 -11.99 25.06 5.57
N GLU A 6 -12.72 23.99 5.23
CA GLU A 6 -13.65 23.29 6.12
C GLU A 6 -12.97 22.75 7.40
N GLU A 7 -11.68 22.40 7.34
CA GLU A 7 -10.92 21.87 8.49
C GLU A 7 -10.34 22.98 9.40
N ILE A 8 -10.47 24.24 9.02
CA ILE A 8 -9.98 25.41 9.78
C ILE A 8 -11.14 26.06 10.57
N LEU A 9 -12.39 25.67 10.30
CA LEU A 9 -13.59 26.28 10.88
C LEU A 9 -13.80 25.95 12.36
N SER A 10 -13.23 24.86 12.87
CA SER A 10 -13.32 24.46 14.27
C SER A 10 -12.04 23.77 14.76
N PRO A 11 -11.67 23.94 16.04
CA PRO A 11 -10.57 23.19 16.63
C PRO A 11 -10.94 21.69 16.66
N ARG A 12 -10.09 20.86 16.05
CA ARG A 12 -10.24 19.41 16.06
C ARG A 12 -9.85 18.83 17.41
N ASP A 13 -10.72 17.99 17.96
CA ASP A 13 -10.46 17.29 19.21
C ASP A 13 -9.65 16.02 18.94
N TRP A 14 -8.41 15.95 19.42
CA TRP A 14 -7.53 14.80 19.20
C TRP A 14 -7.90 13.68 20.19
N SER A 15 -9.11 13.15 20.07
CA SER A 15 -9.64 12.15 20.98
C SER A 15 -9.20 10.75 20.54
N GLY A 16 -8.73 9.90 21.46
CA GLY A 16 -8.41 8.49 21.13
C GLY A 16 -9.62 7.69 20.61
N LYS A 17 -10.84 8.21 20.73
CA LYS A 17 -12.08 7.59 20.24
C LYS A 17 -12.20 7.68 18.72
N THR A 18 -11.82 8.80 18.12
CA THR A 18 -11.89 8.99 16.65
C THR A 18 -10.83 8.16 15.94
N LEU A 19 -9.61 8.09 16.49
CA LEU A 19 -8.57 7.18 15.99
C LEU A 19 -9.00 5.72 16.04
N LYS A 20 -9.65 5.27 17.13
CA LYS A 20 -10.16 3.90 17.24
C LYS A 20 -11.23 3.60 16.18
N GLN A 21 -12.16 4.51 15.94
CA GLN A 21 -13.22 4.35 14.93
C GLN A 21 -12.63 4.29 13.51
N PHE A 22 -11.62 5.11 13.25
CA PHE A 22 -10.87 5.07 12.01
C PHE A 22 -10.19 3.70 11.81
N MET A 23 -9.42 3.23 12.79
CA MET A 23 -8.72 1.95 12.70
C MET A 23 -9.68 0.76 12.53
N LEU A 24 -10.84 0.79 13.19
CA LEU A 24 -11.86 -0.25 13.03
C LEU A 24 -12.53 -0.25 11.64
N SER A 25 -12.53 0.89 10.94
CA SER A 25 -13.15 1.01 9.61
C SER A 25 -12.16 0.73 8.47
N PHE A 26 -10.94 1.26 8.58
CA PHE A 26 -9.91 1.15 7.53
C PHE A 26 -8.97 -0.04 7.73
N GLY A 27 -8.79 -0.51 8.98
CA GLY A 27 -7.97 -1.67 9.29
C GLY A 27 -8.40 -2.95 8.54
N PRO A 28 -9.69 -3.33 8.54
CA PRO A 28 -10.15 -4.51 7.80
C PRO A 28 -9.87 -4.45 6.29
N ILE A 29 -9.90 -3.26 5.70
CA ILE A 29 -9.58 -3.06 4.28
C ILE A 29 -8.10 -3.32 4.05
N SER A 30 -7.22 -2.72 4.85
CA SER A 30 -5.78 -2.96 4.76
C SER A 30 -5.48 -4.43 4.89
N SER A 31 -6.03 -5.10 5.91
CA SER A 31 -5.80 -6.52 6.14
C SER A 31 -6.32 -7.40 4.99
N LEU A 32 -7.42 -7.03 4.34
CA LEU A 32 -7.90 -7.74 3.15
C LEU A 32 -6.86 -7.72 2.04
N PHE A 33 -6.30 -6.54 1.73
CA PHE A 33 -5.27 -6.41 0.69
C PHE A 33 -3.95 -7.07 1.11
N ASP A 34 -3.56 -6.98 2.39
CA ASP A 34 -2.39 -7.70 2.92
C ASP A 34 -2.55 -9.22 2.74
N ILE A 35 -3.73 -9.77 3.02
CA ILE A 35 -4.04 -11.19 2.83
C ILE A 35 -4.01 -11.57 1.34
N VAL A 36 -4.63 -10.76 0.48
CA VAL A 36 -4.62 -11.00 -0.99
C VAL A 36 -3.19 -10.99 -1.52
N THR A 37 -2.39 -10.01 -1.11
CA THR A 37 -0.98 -9.90 -1.46
C THR A 37 -0.19 -11.08 -0.92
N PHE A 38 -0.40 -11.48 0.33
CA PHE A 38 0.24 -12.66 0.93
C PHE A 38 -0.02 -13.91 0.09
N LEU A 39 -1.30 -14.19 -0.20
CA LEU A 39 -1.71 -15.38 -0.93
C LEU A 39 -1.19 -15.36 -2.36
N PHE A 40 -1.23 -14.22 -3.03
CA PHE A 40 -0.69 -14.08 -4.37
C PHE A 40 0.83 -14.31 -4.40
N LEU A 41 1.57 -13.69 -3.48
CA LEU A 41 3.02 -13.87 -3.40
C LEU A 41 3.39 -15.33 -3.09
N TYR A 42 2.72 -15.94 -2.12
CA TYR A 42 3.04 -17.30 -1.64
C TYR A 42 2.58 -18.41 -2.59
N TYR A 43 1.37 -18.32 -3.16
CA TYR A 43 0.81 -19.39 -4.00
C TYR A 43 1.00 -19.19 -5.49
N PHE A 44 1.22 -17.95 -5.95
CA PHE A 44 1.33 -17.65 -7.38
C PHE A 44 2.73 -17.17 -7.78
N LEU A 45 3.16 -16.00 -7.30
CA LEU A 45 4.40 -15.37 -7.75
C LEU A 45 5.64 -16.21 -7.43
N CYS A 46 5.84 -16.56 -6.16
CA CYS A 46 7.06 -17.24 -5.75
C CYS A 46 7.13 -18.67 -6.32
N PRO A 47 6.05 -19.49 -6.29
CA PRO A 47 6.06 -20.79 -6.98
C PRO A 47 6.31 -20.66 -8.48
N ALA A 48 5.69 -19.70 -9.18
CA ALA A 48 5.90 -19.51 -10.62
C ALA A 48 7.38 -19.22 -10.98
N LEU A 49 8.14 -18.62 -10.07
CA LEU A 49 9.54 -18.24 -10.27
C LEU A 49 10.55 -19.18 -9.61
N CYS A 50 10.11 -20.07 -8.72
CA CYS A 50 10.95 -20.99 -7.95
C CYS A 50 10.64 -22.47 -8.22
N GLY A 51 10.12 -22.81 -9.41
CA GLY A 51 9.96 -24.21 -9.85
C GLY A 51 8.61 -24.86 -9.53
N GLY A 52 7.56 -24.07 -9.31
CA GLY A 52 6.17 -24.52 -9.16
C GLY A 52 5.77 -25.04 -7.78
N ALA A 53 6.73 -25.11 -6.85
CA ALA A 53 6.49 -25.59 -5.49
C ALA A 53 6.35 -24.44 -4.48
N THR A 54 5.61 -24.69 -3.40
CA THR A 54 5.52 -23.75 -2.26
C THR A 54 6.77 -23.82 -1.38
N TYR A 55 7.02 -22.80 -0.55
CA TYR A 55 8.24 -22.70 0.27
C TYR A 55 8.57 -23.96 1.09
N LEU A 56 7.54 -24.61 1.67
CA LEU A 56 7.71 -25.81 2.50
C LEU A 56 8.11 -27.05 1.70
N GLN A 57 7.75 -27.11 0.42
CA GLN A 57 8.02 -28.24 -0.47
C GLN A 57 9.40 -28.14 -1.15
N LEU A 58 10.02 -26.97 -1.10
CA LEU A 58 11.37 -26.78 -1.64
C LEU A 58 12.39 -27.52 -0.77
N THR A 59 13.30 -28.25 -1.41
CA THR A 59 14.42 -28.94 -0.75
C THR A 59 15.74 -28.21 -0.99
N ASP A 60 15.88 -27.56 -2.14
CA ASP A 60 17.07 -26.79 -2.52
C ASP A 60 17.21 -25.50 -1.69
N PRO A 61 18.31 -25.31 -0.94
CA PRO A 61 18.57 -24.08 -0.18
C PRO A 61 18.62 -22.82 -1.05
N SER A 62 19.10 -22.92 -2.29
CA SER A 62 19.24 -21.77 -3.19
C SER A 62 17.87 -21.24 -3.64
N LEU A 63 16.96 -22.14 -4.01
CA LEU A 63 15.58 -21.80 -4.37
C LEU A 63 14.80 -21.24 -3.17
N LYS A 64 15.06 -21.72 -1.95
CA LYS A 64 14.45 -21.15 -0.73
C LYS A 64 14.87 -19.71 -0.49
N LEU A 65 16.15 -19.39 -0.65
CA LEU A 65 16.65 -18.01 -0.51
C LEU A 65 16.04 -17.11 -1.59
N GLN A 66 15.95 -17.58 -2.83
CA GLN A 66 15.31 -16.84 -3.92
C GLN A 66 13.82 -16.61 -3.64
N TYR A 67 13.10 -17.63 -3.16
CA TYR A 67 11.69 -17.52 -2.78
C TYR A 67 11.49 -16.46 -1.70
N ALA A 68 12.31 -16.49 -0.64
CA ALA A 68 12.25 -15.51 0.44
C ALA A 68 12.52 -14.09 -0.08
N ALA A 69 13.53 -13.90 -0.93
CA ALA A 69 13.85 -12.59 -1.51
C ALA A 69 12.73 -12.07 -2.43
N LEU A 70 12.10 -12.94 -3.24
CA LEU A 70 10.96 -12.59 -4.08
C LEU A 70 9.76 -12.17 -3.24
N PHE A 71 9.44 -12.96 -2.22
CA PHE A 71 8.34 -12.67 -1.30
C PHE A 71 8.58 -11.34 -0.58
N GLN A 72 9.76 -11.13 0.01
CA GLN A 72 10.12 -9.90 0.71
C GLN A 72 10.07 -8.69 -0.20
N THR A 73 10.57 -8.81 -1.43
CA THR A 73 10.55 -7.69 -2.40
C THR A 73 9.11 -7.34 -2.79
N GLY A 74 8.30 -8.34 -3.14
CA GLY A 74 6.91 -8.11 -3.52
C GLY A 74 6.09 -7.54 -2.37
N TRP A 75 6.29 -8.06 -1.15
CA TRP A 75 5.64 -7.55 0.04
C TRP A 75 6.04 -6.10 0.31
N PHE A 76 7.33 -5.80 0.23
CA PHE A 76 7.86 -4.45 0.44
C PHE A 76 7.27 -3.43 -0.54
N LEU A 77 7.25 -3.75 -1.84
CA LEU A 77 6.70 -2.82 -2.84
C LEU A 77 5.21 -2.57 -2.63
N GLU A 78 4.45 -3.62 -2.34
CA GLU A 78 3.01 -3.49 -2.09
C GLU A 78 2.74 -2.63 -0.85
N SER A 79 3.40 -2.93 0.27
CA SER A 79 3.24 -2.16 1.51
C SER A 79 3.67 -0.69 1.35
N MET A 80 4.72 -0.41 0.56
CA MET A 80 5.13 0.96 0.27
C MET A 80 4.07 1.71 -0.55
N TRP A 81 3.50 1.07 -1.58
CA TRP A 81 2.49 1.70 -2.41
C TRP A 81 1.22 1.97 -1.61
N THR A 82 0.70 1.00 -0.85
CA THR A 82 -0.51 1.18 -0.03
C THR A 82 -0.29 2.22 1.07
N GLN A 83 0.88 2.25 1.70
CA GLN A 83 1.23 3.27 2.71
C GLN A 83 1.26 4.69 2.12
N VAL A 84 1.83 4.87 0.93
CA VAL A 84 1.82 6.19 0.29
C VAL A 84 0.39 6.59 -0.10
N LEU A 85 -0.41 5.66 -0.62
CA LEU A 85 -1.79 5.92 -1.01
C LEU A 85 -2.66 6.30 0.20
N ILE A 86 -2.57 5.58 1.32
CA ILE A 86 -3.39 5.86 2.50
C ILE A 86 -3.07 7.23 3.10
N LEU A 87 -1.83 7.70 3.03
CA LEU A 87 -1.46 9.05 3.48
C LEU A 87 -2.20 10.14 2.70
N HIS A 88 -2.36 9.98 1.38
CA HIS A 88 -3.16 10.91 0.58
C HIS A 88 -4.65 10.81 0.92
N PHE A 89 -5.14 9.63 1.27
CA PHE A 89 -6.53 9.41 1.68
C PHE A 89 -6.87 9.97 3.05
N LEU A 90 -5.92 9.96 3.98
CA LEU A 90 -6.04 10.49 5.34
C LEU A 90 -6.01 12.01 5.41
N ARG A 91 -5.37 12.66 4.44
CA ARG A 91 -5.07 14.09 4.47
C ARG A 91 -6.27 15.02 4.24
N THR A 92 -7.30 14.56 3.54
CA THR A 92 -8.46 15.39 3.19
C THR A 92 -9.73 14.63 3.51
N ALA A 93 -10.82 15.32 3.81
CA ALA A 93 -12.14 14.72 3.91
C ALA A 93 -12.74 14.29 2.55
N LYS A 94 -12.19 14.83 1.46
CA LYS A 94 -12.70 14.68 0.09
C LYS A 94 -12.02 13.51 -0.62
N ILE A 95 -12.51 13.11 -1.80
CA ILE A 95 -11.82 12.08 -2.59
C ILE A 95 -10.47 12.67 -3.08
N PRO A 96 -9.33 12.10 -2.66
CA PRO A 96 -8.03 12.60 -3.08
C PRO A 96 -7.90 12.49 -4.62
N PHE A 97 -7.20 13.44 -5.23
CA PHE A 97 -6.94 13.56 -6.68
C PHE A 97 -8.11 14.01 -7.56
N LEU A 98 -9.36 13.74 -7.15
CA LEU A 98 -10.58 14.16 -7.86
C LEU A 98 -11.20 15.43 -7.29
N GLN A 99 -11.33 15.53 -5.97
CA GLN A 99 -12.03 16.64 -5.30
C GLN A 99 -11.11 17.56 -4.50
N SER A 100 -10.03 17.01 -3.93
CA SER A 100 -8.95 17.81 -3.34
C SER A 100 -7.62 17.18 -3.74
N ARG A 101 -6.71 18.01 -4.26
CA ARG A 101 -5.37 17.59 -4.66
C ARG A 101 -4.40 18.07 -3.58
N ALA A 102 -3.58 17.15 -3.06
CA ALA A 102 -2.47 17.54 -2.21
C ALA A 102 -1.57 18.54 -2.96
N SER A 103 -0.91 19.44 -2.21
CA SER A 103 -0.01 20.42 -2.81
C SER A 103 1.04 19.74 -3.69
N ALA A 104 1.42 20.35 -4.82
CA ALA A 104 2.36 19.77 -5.77
C ALA A 104 3.63 19.16 -5.14
N PRO A 105 4.27 19.76 -4.12
CA PRO A 105 5.43 19.15 -3.45
C PRO A 105 5.15 17.79 -2.78
N VAL A 106 3.95 17.58 -2.25
CA VAL A 106 3.56 16.35 -1.55
C VAL A 106 3.26 15.23 -2.55
N ILE A 107 2.65 15.56 -3.68
CA ILE A 107 2.48 14.62 -4.80
C ILE A 107 3.86 14.26 -5.38
N SER A 108 4.73 15.25 -5.61
CA SER A 108 6.07 15.01 -6.15
C SER A 108 6.90 14.12 -5.24
N ILE A 109 6.98 14.40 -3.93
CA ILE A 109 7.82 13.60 -3.02
C ILE A 109 7.32 12.16 -2.89
N THR A 110 6.00 11.95 -2.88
CA THR A 110 5.42 10.61 -2.78
C THR A 110 5.59 9.82 -4.07
N LEU A 111 5.43 10.45 -5.24
CA LEU A 111 5.67 9.82 -6.53
C LEU A 111 7.15 9.50 -6.75
N VAL A 112 8.05 10.42 -6.39
CA VAL A 112 9.50 10.19 -6.39
C VAL A 112 9.87 9.06 -5.44
N GLY A 113 9.29 9.01 -4.25
CA GLY A 113 9.50 7.91 -3.29
C GLY A 113 9.11 6.56 -3.88
N ILE A 114 7.88 6.43 -4.40
CA ILE A 114 7.40 5.21 -5.07
C ILE A 114 8.35 4.81 -6.21
N LEU A 115 8.73 5.73 -7.09
CA LEU A 115 9.60 5.46 -8.21
C LEU A 115 11.01 5.07 -7.75
N ALA A 116 11.58 5.75 -6.77
CA ALA A 116 12.92 5.49 -6.26
C ALA A 116 13.00 4.13 -5.56
N PHE A 117 12.05 3.79 -4.69
CA PHE A 117 12.00 2.48 -4.03
C PHE A 117 11.69 1.35 -5.01
N THR A 118 10.85 1.60 -6.02
CA THR A 118 10.61 0.64 -7.10
C THR A 118 11.88 0.42 -7.92
N ALA A 119 12.55 1.50 -8.32
CA ALA A 119 13.80 1.44 -9.08
C ALA A 119 14.93 0.77 -8.30
N LEU A 120 14.98 0.95 -6.97
CA LEU A 120 15.97 0.33 -6.09
C LEU A 120 16.00 -1.20 -6.29
N THR A 121 14.85 -1.84 -6.48
CA THR A 121 14.75 -3.31 -6.69
C THR A 121 15.44 -3.80 -7.97
N PHE A 122 15.70 -2.90 -8.93
CA PHE A 122 16.41 -3.20 -10.18
C PHE A 122 17.90 -2.88 -10.13
N THR A 123 18.37 -2.19 -9.09
CA THR A 123 19.77 -1.81 -8.92
C THR A 123 20.59 -2.92 -8.26
N SER A 124 21.91 -2.88 -8.45
CA SER A 124 22.85 -3.80 -7.78
C SER A 124 22.87 -3.65 -6.26
N GLY A 125 22.39 -2.51 -5.72
CA GLY A 125 22.26 -2.26 -4.28
C GLY A 125 21.07 -2.98 -3.63
N ALA A 126 20.13 -3.51 -4.42
CA ALA A 126 18.99 -4.27 -3.92
C ALA A 126 19.40 -5.46 -3.03
N SER A 127 20.50 -6.13 -3.39
CA SER A 127 21.00 -7.31 -2.68
C SER A 127 21.43 -7.00 -1.24
N LEU A 128 21.87 -5.77 -0.95
CA LEU A 128 22.21 -5.33 0.41
C LEU A 128 20.99 -5.34 1.34
N PHE A 129 19.79 -5.13 0.79
CA PHE A 129 18.52 -5.10 1.51
C PHE A 129 17.75 -6.43 1.40
N GLY A 130 18.34 -7.47 0.80
CA GLY A 130 17.64 -8.73 0.51
C GLY A 130 16.59 -8.61 -0.59
N LEU A 131 16.61 -7.52 -1.36
CA LEU A 131 15.67 -7.27 -2.46
C LEU A 131 16.19 -7.88 -3.76
N THR A 132 15.26 -8.31 -4.61
CA THR A 132 15.55 -8.92 -5.90
C THR A 132 14.69 -8.32 -7.01
N LYS A 133 15.03 -8.64 -8.26
CA LYS A 133 14.29 -8.15 -9.41
C LYS A 133 12.97 -8.92 -9.53
N LEU A 134 11.87 -8.18 -9.64
CA LEU A 134 10.56 -8.74 -9.89
C LEU A 134 10.22 -8.70 -11.39
N PRO A 135 9.48 -9.68 -11.90
CA PRO A 135 9.06 -9.68 -13.30
C PRO A 135 8.06 -8.56 -13.57
N LEU A 136 8.04 -8.02 -14.80
CA LEU A 136 7.19 -6.87 -15.15
C LEU A 136 5.68 -7.13 -14.92
N TRP A 137 5.23 -8.37 -15.09
CA TRP A 137 3.82 -8.72 -14.89
C TRP A 137 3.38 -8.61 -13.42
N TYR A 138 4.31 -8.69 -12.45
CA TYR A 138 4.01 -8.43 -11.04
C TYR A 138 3.50 -7.00 -10.83
N PHE A 139 4.02 -6.02 -11.59
CA PHE A 139 3.58 -4.63 -11.48
C PHE A 139 2.16 -4.41 -11.98
N ALA A 140 1.65 -5.26 -12.88
CA ALA A 140 0.24 -5.25 -13.26
C ALA A 140 -0.66 -5.68 -12.10
N PHE A 141 -0.25 -6.71 -11.33
CA PHE A 141 -0.93 -7.09 -10.09
C PHE A 141 -0.86 -5.96 -9.05
N LEU A 142 0.30 -5.35 -8.86
CA LEU A 142 0.48 -4.24 -7.91
C LEU A 142 -0.41 -3.04 -8.25
N LEU A 143 -0.50 -2.67 -9.53
CA LEU A 143 -1.40 -1.62 -10.01
C LEU A 143 -2.88 -1.96 -9.74
N LEU A 144 -3.26 -3.22 -9.94
CA LEU A 144 -4.61 -3.70 -9.69
C LEU A 144 -4.96 -3.64 -8.20
N VAL A 145 -4.05 -4.11 -7.33
CA VAL A 145 -4.19 -4.01 -5.87
C VAL A 145 -4.32 -2.56 -5.43
N ALA A 146 -3.42 -1.68 -5.90
CA ALA A 146 -3.47 -0.25 -5.60
C ALA A 146 -4.79 0.39 -6.05
N PHE A 147 -5.28 0.06 -7.25
CA PHE A 147 -6.54 0.57 -7.77
C PHE A 147 -7.73 0.14 -6.91
N PHE A 148 -7.86 -1.16 -6.61
CA PHE A 148 -8.94 -1.66 -5.77
C PHE A 148 -8.84 -1.16 -4.32
N TYR A 149 -7.63 -1.00 -3.80
CA TYR A 149 -7.39 -0.41 -2.50
C TYR A 149 -7.92 1.02 -2.43
N MET A 150 -7.62 1.85 -3.44
CA MET A 150 -8.17 3.20 -3.54
C MET A 150 -9.69 3.19 -3.64
N LEU A 151 -10.25 2.34 -4.49
CA LEU A 151 -11.70 2.23 -4.69
C LEU A 151 -12.41 1.88 -3.36
N LEU A 152 -11.95 0.84 -2.68
CA LEU A 152 -12.57 0.37 -1.44
C LEU A 152 -12.37 1.37 -0.30
N SER A 153 -11.20 2.00 -0.23
CA SER A 153 -10.92 3.08 0.72
C SER A 153 -11.82 4.30 0.48
N SER A 154 -12.07 4.69 -0.77
CA SER A 154 -13.01 5.77 -1.11
C SER A 154 -14.44 5.44 -0.69
N VAL A 155 -14.89 4.22 -0.92
CA VAL A 155 -16.23 3.75 -0.53
C VAL A 155 -16.38 3.77 0.98
N THR A 156 -15.42 3.20 1.72
CA THR A 156 -15.46 3.20 3.19
C THR A 156 -15.41 4.60 3.75
N LYS A 157 -14.60 5.49 3.15
CA LYS A 157 -14.55 6.90 3.54
C LYS A 157 -15.90 7.60 3.36
N TYR A 158 -16.60 7.33 2.26
CA TYR A 158 -17.95 7.87 2.03
C TYR A 158 -18.92 7.40 3.13
N PHE A 159 -18.93 6.11 3.46
CA PHE A 159 -19.77 5.58 4.54
C PHE A 159 -19.37 6.12 5.91
N TYR A 160 -18.07 6.26 6.18
CA TYR A 160 -17.54 6.80 7.43
C TYR A 160 -18.00 8.24 7.64
N LYS A 161 -17.86 9.10 6.61
CA LYS A 161 -18.32 10.50 6.67
C LYS A 161 -19.83 10.60 6.90
N ASN A 162 -20.63 9.78 6.21
CA ASN A 162 -22.09 9.78 6.40
C ASN A 162 -22.51 9.36 7.81
N LYS A 163 -21.73 8.46 8.44
CA LYS A 163 -22.05 7.92 9.77
C LYS A 163 -21.52 8.77 10.93
N TYR A 164 -20.33 9.36 10.79
CA TYR A 164 -19.62 10.02 11.88
C TYR A 164 -19.45 11.53 11.71
N GLN A 165 -19.78 12.10 10.54
CA GLN A 165 -19.68 13.54 10.20
C GLN A 165 -18.26 14.16 10.32
N GLU A 166 -17.31 13.51 10.98
CA GLU A 166 -15.90 13.88 11.11
C GLU A 166 -15.00 12.72 10.66
N LEU A 167 -13.81 13.01 10.14
CA LEU A 167 -12.84 11.99 9.70
C LEU A 167 -11.80 11.62 10.75
N ILE A 168 -11.50 12.54 11.67
CA ILE A 168 -10.53 12.43 12.78
C ILE A 168 -11.00 13.34 13.89
#